data_AF-A0A812U481-F1
#
_entry.id   AF-A0A812U481-F1
#
_cell.length_a   1.000
_cell.length_b   1.000
_cell.length_c   1.000
_cell.angle_alpha   90.00
_cell.angle_beta   90.00
_cell.angle_gamma   90.00
#
_symmetry.space_group_name_H-M   'P 1'
#
loop_
_entity.id
_entity.type
_entity.pdbx_description
1 polymer ?
#
loop_
_entity_poly.entity_id
_entity_poly.type
_entity_poly.pdbx_seq_one_letter_code
_entity_poly.pdbx_strand_id
1 'polypeptide(L)'
;MAVLQFVLTALAARTAEWIYEVKRPLPELLEVHERQIRIKYEHRKCFQPSARNPVRMCSMVATWFLEGSEQDQHRVFLITFRGTETLRDWMHNFAAGLNQRAFHDQGLHVHMGWSAAIDVNDFVTQLAAGLRQEERRARLDAFLLTGHSLGGALAQVAAMMAYREAPKYNANLYDLLRERLQCITGGSAPALCARPGSRAGQSKTR
;
A
#
# COMPACT_ATOMS: atom_id res chain seq x y z
N MET A 1 2.25 10.14 18.42
CA MET A 1 2.76 9.93 17.04
C MET A 1 3.72 8.74 16.95
N ALA A 2 4.77 8.63 17.78
CA ALA A 2 5.73 7.52 17.68
C ALA A 2 5.10 6.11 17.83
N VAL A 3 4.22 5.91 18.82
CA VAL A 3 3.57 4.60 19.06
C VAL A 3 2.75 4.13 17.85
N LEU A 4 1.91 5.00 17.28
CA LEU A 4 1.13 4.70 16.08
C LEU A 4 2.02 4.23 14.93
N GLN A 5 3.17 4.89 14.71
CA GLN A 5 4.08 4.49 13.65
C GLN A 5 4.66 3.08 13.87
N PHE A 6 4.99 2.73 15.11
CA PHE A 6 5.47 1.39 15.43
C PHE A 6 4.40 0.31 15.24
N VAL A 7 3.15 0.60 15.63
CA VAL A 7 2.02 -0.31 15.38
C VAL A 7 1.78 -0.48 13.87
N LEU A 8 1.78 0.61 13.11
CA LEU A 8 1.63 0.56 11.65
C LEU A 8 2.74 -0.25 10.99
N THR A 9 3.98 -0.14 11.49
CA THR A 9 5.12 -0.91 10.99
C THR A 9 4.97 -2.40 11.31
N ALA A 10 4.55 -2.74 12.54
CA ALA A 10 4.30 -4.13 12.94
C ALA A 10 3.11 -4.73 12.16
N LEU A 11 2.02 -3.98 11.98
CA LEU A 11 0.89 -4.35 11.12
C LEU A 11 1.37 -4.61 9.69
N ALA A 12 2.17 -3.71 9.13
CA ALA A 12 2.69 -3.83 7.78
C ALA A 12 3.51 -5.12 7.60
N ALA A 13 4.43 -5.41 8.51
CA ALA A 13 5.25 -6.62 8.49
C ALA A 13 4.40 -7.88 8.60
N ARG A 14 3.52 -7.96 9.61
CA ARG A 14 2.73 -9.15 9.89
C ARG A 14 1.70 -9.45 8.81
N THR A 15 1.05 -8.43 8.25
CA THR A 15 0.07 -8.62 7.17
C THR A 15 0.75 -8.90 5.82
N ALA A 16 1.98 -8.42 5.61
CA ALA A 16 2.79 -8.76 4.44
C ALA A 16 3.30 -10.21 4.46
N GLU A 17 3.57 -10.78 5.64
CA GLU A 17 3.86 -12.22 5.80
C GLU A 17 2.58 -13.05 5.63
N TRP A 18 1.51 -12.66 6.34
CA TRP A 18 0.26 -13.39 6.37
C TRP A 18 -0.39 -13.59 5.00
N ILE A 19 -0.26 -12.64 4.07
CA ILE A 19 -0.89 -12.76 2.74
C ILE A 19 -0.33 -13.92 1.89
N TYR A 20 0.80 -14.51 2.27
CA TYR A 20 1.29 -15.75 1.65
C TYR A 20 0.53 -16.99 2.12
N GLU A 21 -0.13 -16.91 3.29
CA GLU A 21 -0.83 -17.99 3.95
C GLU A 21 -2.25 -17.59 4.38
N VAL A 22 -3.02 -17.00 3.46
CA VAL A 22 -4.37 -16.42 3.68
C VAL A 22 -5.39 -17.35 4.37
N LYS A 23 -5.13 -18.67 4.37
CA LYS A 23 -5.93 -19.69 5.08
C LYS A 23 -5.71 -19.65 6.60
N ARG A 24 -4.57 -19.15 7.08
CA ARG A 24 -4.30 -18.94 8.50
C ARG A 24 -5.08 -17.73 9.02
N PRO A 25 -5.47 -17.71 10.31
CA PRO A 25 -6.04 -16.54 10.93
C PRO A 25 -5.06 -15.36 10.87
N LEU A 26 -5.61 -14.14 10.86
CA LEU A 26 -4.80 -12.93 10.98
C LEU A 26 -4.18 -12.87 12.38
N PRO A 27 -2.99 -12.27 12.53
CA PRO A 27 -2.34 -12.15 13.84
C PRO A 27 -3.08 -11.12 14.69
N GLU A 28 -3.78 -11.60 15.72
CA GLU A 28 -4.55 -10.78 16.65
C GLU A 28 -3.70 -10.08 17.71
N LEU A 29 -2.44 -10.50 17.89
CA LEU A 29 -1.50 -9.88 18.82
C LEU A 29 -0.28 -9.40 18.06
N LEU A 30 0.07 -8.13 18.28
CA LEU A 30 1.30 -7.52 17.77
C LEU A 30 2.22 -7.18 18.93
N GLU A 31 3.48 -7.59 18.79
CA GLU A 31 4.54 -7.20 19.70
C GLU A 31 5.18 -5.90 19.22
N VAL A 32 5.10 -4.85 20.03
CA VAL A 32 5.61 -3.52 19.73
C VAL A 32 6.34 -3.00 20.96
N HIS A 33 7.68 -2.89 20.89
CA HIS A 33 8.53 -2.41 21.99
C HIS A 33 8.17 -3.03 23.36
N GLU A 34 8.22 -4.37 23.44
CA GLU A 34 7.96 -5.14 24.66
C GLU A 34 6.50 -5.11 25.14
N ARG A 35 5.58 -4.54 24.35
CA ARG A 35 4.14 -4.54 24.63
C ARG A 35 3.40 -5.42 23.64
N GLN A 36 2.31 -6.02 24.10
CA GLN A 36 1.37 -6.76 23.24
C GLN A 36 0.12 -5.92 22.99
N ILE A 37 -0.14 -5.66 21.72
CA ILE A 37 -1.30 -4.88 21.28
C ILE A 37 -2.26 -5.84 20.58
N ARG A 38 -3.50 -5.90 21.07
CA ARG A 38 -4.54 -6.71 20.46
C ARG A 38 -5.17 -5.97 19.28
N ILE A 39 -5.16 -6.60 18.12
CA ILE A 39 -5.73 -6.09 16.88
C ILE A 39 -6.99 -6.88 16.55
N LYS A 40 -8.08 -6.16 16.27
CA LYS A 40 -9.30 -6.70 15.67
C LYS A 40 -9.31 -6.36 14.19
N TYR A 41 -9.71 -7.32 13.36
CA TYR A 41 -9.81 -7.13 11.91
C TYR A 41 -11.26 -7.22 11.45
N GLU A 42 -11.67 -6.28 10.61
CA GLU A 42 -13.02 -6.20 10.05
C GLU A 42 -12.97 -5.94 8.54
N HIS A 43 -14.11 -6.15 7.86
CA HIS A 43 -14.30 -5.84 6.43
C HIS A 43 -13.23 -6.42 5.51
N ARG A 44 -12.77 -7.64 5.83
CA ARG A 44 -11.78 -8.37 5.05
C ARG A 44 -12.33 -8.76 3.69
N LYS A 45 -11.69 -8.29 2.63
CA LYS A 45 -11.93 -8.71 1.25
C LYS A 45 -10.60 -9.08 0.61
N CYS A 46 -10.49 -10.33 0.16
CA CYS A 46 -9.33 -10.79 -0.58
C CYS A 46 -9.68 -10.93 -2.05
N PHE A 47 -8.84 -10.36 -2.89
CA PHE A 47 -8.96 -10.36 -4.33
C PHE A 47 -8.07 -11.47 -4.86
N GLN A 48 -8.69 -12.42 -5.55
CA GLN A 48 -7.96 -13.50 -6.20
C GLN A 48 -7.35 -12.98 -7.51
N PRO A 49 -6.16 -13.46 -7.87
CA PRO A 49 -5.60 -13.22 -9.19
C PRO A 49 -6.59 -13.63 -10.28
N SER A 50 -6.71 -12.79 -11.30
CA SER A 50 -7.49 -13.04 -12.52
C SER A 50 -6.64 -12.72 -13.74
N ALA A 51 -7.13 -13.06 -14.93
CA ALA A 51 -6.46 -12.71 -16.19
C ALA A 51 -6.23 -11.20 -16.36
N ARG A 52 -7.03 -10.35 -15.69
CA ARG A 52 -6.92 -8.88 -15.75
C ARG A 52 -6.13 -8.28 -14.57
N ASN A 53 -6.01 -9.01 -13.47
CA ASN A 53 -5.30 -8.56 -12.28
C ASN A 53 -4.57 -9.76 -11.68
N PRO A 54 -3.32 -10.05 -12.07
CA PRO A 54 -2.57 -11.20 -11.58
C PRO A 54 -2.16 -11.08 -10.11
N VAL A 55 -2.46 -9.95 -9.46
CA VAL A 55 -2.02 -9.67 -8.09
C VAL A 55 -3.03 -10.20 -7.08
N ARG A 56 -2.54 -10.95 -6.10
CA ARG A 56 -3.31 -11.21 -4.89
C ARG A 56 -3.14 -10.03 -3.94
N MET A 57 -4.25 -9.44 -3.54
CA MET A 57 -4.28 -8.40 -2.51
C MET A 57 -5.45 -8.64 -1.55
N CYS A 58 -5.33 -8.17 -0.32
CA CYS A 58 -6.44 -8.18 0.64
C CYS A 58 -6.58 -6.81 1.29
N SER A 59 -7.81 -6.29 1.32
CA SER A 59 -8.18 -5.11 2.09
C SER A 59 -8.87 -5.50 3.40
N MET A 60 -8.64 -4.74 4.47
CA MET A 60 -9.29 -4.93 5.77
C MET A 60 -9.15 -3.67 6.62
N VAL A 61 -9.96 -3.56 7.68
CA VAL A 61 -9.80 -2.54 8.73
C VAL A 61 -9.20 -3.19 9.95
N ALA A 62 -8.08 -2.67 10.43
CA ALA A 62 -7.46 -3.05 11.70
C ALA A 62 -7.83 -2.03 12.77
N THR A 63 -8.27 -2.50 13.93
CA THR A 63 -8.61 -1.66 15.07
C THR A 63 -7.95 -2.14 16.35
N TRP A 64 -7.53 -1.20 17.19
CA TRP A 64 -6.93 -1.49 18.48
C TRP A 64 -7.12 -0.33 19.45
N PHE A 65 -6.83 -0.58 20.73
CA PHE A 65 -6.81 0.43 21.78
C PHE A 65 -5.40 0.54 22.33
N LEU A 66 -5.00 1.75 22.73
CA LEU A 66 -3.77 1.92 23.49
C LEU A 66 -4.00 1.53 24.96
N GLU A 67 -3.03 0.84 25.54
CA GLU A 67 -3.09 0.39 26.92
C GLU A 67 -3.27 1.59 27.87
N GLY A 68 -4.29 1.51 28.75
CA GLY A 68 -4.65 2.60 29.66
C GLY A 68 -5.68 3.60 29.13
N SER A 69 -6.21 3.41 27.92
CA SER A 69 -7.30 4.23 27.37
C SER A 69 -8.34 3.38 26.64
N GLU A 70 -9.53 3.27 27.21
CA GLU A 70 -10.68 2.65 26.53
C GLU A 70 -11.30 3.58 25.47
N GLN A 71 -10.91 4.86 25.46
CA GLN A 71 -11.46 5.87 24.54
C GLN A 71 -10.59 6.11 23.30
N ASP A 72 -9.30 5.80 23.37
CA ASP A 72 -8.37 5.98 22.24
C ASP A 72 -8.33 4.75 21.33
N GLN A 73 -9.46 4.52 20.65
CA GLN A 73 -9.53 3.53 19.58
C GLN A 73 -8.81 4.07 18.34
N HIS A 74 -7.89 3.26 17.81
CA HIS A 74 -7.30 3.49 16.51
C HIS A 74 -7.94 2.60 15.45
N ARG A 75 -8.15 3.16 14.25
CA ARG A 75 -8.72 2.48 13.08
C ARG A 75 -7.90 2.76 11.83
N VAL A 76 -7.43 1.71 11.18
CA VAL A 76 -6.60 1.80 9.97
C VAL A 76 -7.20 0.93 8.88
N PHE A 77 -7.40 1.52 7.69
CA PHE A 77 -7.74 0.74 6.51
C PHE A 77 -6.45 0.30 5.82
N LEU A 78 -6.23 -1.01 5.75
CA LEU A 78 -5.00 -1.57 5.20
C LEU A 78 -5.28 -2.34 3.90
N ILE A 79 -4.36 -2.26 2.96
CA ILE A 79 -4.27 -3.13 1.79
C ILE A 79 -2.89 -3.77 1.80
N THR A 80 -2.87 -5.10 1.91
CA THR A 80 -1.65 -5.90 1.78
C THR A 80 -1.60 -6.55 0.41
N PHE A 81 -0.45 -6.46 -0.24
CA PHE A 81 -0.16 -7.05 -1.54
C PHE A 81 0.75 -8.24 -1.37
N ARG A 82 0.37 -9.37 -1.98
CA ARG A 82 1.23 -10.54 -2.06
C ARG A 82 2.28 -10.32 -3.13
N GLY A 83 3.53 -10.66 -2.83
CA GLY A 83 4.49 -10.92 -3.89
C GLY A 83 4.26 -12.28 -4.56
N THR A 84 5.18 -12.68 -5.42
CA THR A 84 5.11 -13.97 -6.12
C THR A 84 5.67 -15.10 -5.26
N GLU A 85 5.24 -16.33 -5.52
CA GLU A 85 5.80 -17.54 -4.88
C GLU A 85 7.19 -17.86 -5.43
N THR A 86 7.43 -17.64 -6.73
CA THR A 86 8.74 -17.75 -7.37
C THR A 86 9.25 -16.37 -7.79
N LEU A 87 10.05 -15.75 -6.91
CA LEU A 87 10.69 -14.46 -7.18
C LEU A 87 11.57 -14.48 -8.44
N ARG A 88 12.18 -15.65 -8.74
CA ARG A 88 13.13 -15.82 -9.84
C ARG A 88 12.47 -15.71 -11.22
N ASP A 89 11.32 -16.35 -11.41
CA ASP A 89 10.61 -16.35 -12.70
C ASP A 89 10.08 -14.96 -13.04
N TRP A 90 9.60 -14.26 -12.02
CA TRP A 90 9.13 -12.89 -12.21
C TRP A 90 10.28 -11.91 -12.40
N MET A 91 11.40 -12.00 -11.66
CA MET A 91 12.56 -11.13 -11.92
C MET A 91 13.06 -11.24 -13.36
N HIS A 92 13.03 -12.44 -13.96
CA HIS A 92 13.34 -12.63 -15.38
C HIS A 92 12.28 -12.03 -16.31
N ASN A 93 10.99 -12.18 -16.00
CA ASN A 93 9.90 -11.56 -16.77
C ASN A 93 9.81 -10.03 -16.60
N PHE A 94 10.25 -9.50 -15.45
CA PHE A 94 10.36 -8.07 -15.17
C PHE A 94 11.57 -7.46 -15.87
N ALA A 95 12.72 -8.15 -15.95
CA ALA A 95 13.88 -7.62 -16.67
C ALA A 95 13.57 -7.19 -18.13
N ALA A 96 12.47 -7.69 -18.72
CA ALA A 96 11.90 -7.21 -19.97
C ALA A 96 11.04 -5.92 -19.83
N GLY A 97 11.70 -4.78 -19.57
CA GLY A 97 11.27 -3.46 -20.05
C GLY A 97 10.62 -2.46 -19.07
N LEU A 98 10.94 -1.17 -19.27
CA LEU A 98 10.41 -0.01 -18.53
C LEU A 98 9.15 0.55 -19.20
N ASN A 99 8.09 0.89 -18.45
CA ASN A 99 6.91 1.49 -19.09
C ASN A 99 7.19 2.96 -19.25
N GLN A 100 7.60 3.36 -20.44
CA GLN A 100 7.92 4.75 -20.70
C GLN A 100 6.68 5.66 -20.72
N ARG A 101 5.45 5.14 -20.67
CA ARG A 101 4.23 5.94 -20.88
C ARG A 101 3.44 6.28 -19.63
N ALA A 102 3.45 5.44 -18.59
CA ALA A 102 2.53 5.64 -17.47
C ALA A 102 2.85 6.91 -16.65
N PHE A 103 4.12 7.23 -16.39
CA PHE A 103 4.51 8.37 -15.53
C PHE A 103 5.46 9.36 -16.23
N HIS A 104 5.47 9.34 -17.57
CA HIS A 104 6.35 10.15 -18.40
C HIS A 104 6.25 11.65 -18.07
N ASP A 105 5.02 12.15 -17.90
CA ASP A 105 4.73 13.57 -17.66
C ASP A 105 5.19 14.04 -16.27
N GLN A 106 5.54 13.09 -15.38
CA GLN A 106 6.07 13.35 -14.04
C GLN A 106 7.59 13.12 -13.96
N GLY A 107 8.26 12.80 -15.08
CA GLY A 107 9.69 12.47 -15.12
C GLY A 107 10.07 11.19 -14.36
N LEU A 108 9.07 10.39 -13.98
CA LEU A 108 9.24 9.15 -13.22
C LEU A 108 9.15 7.95 -14.16
N HIS A 109 10.04 6.99 -13.96
CA HIS A 109 9.96 5.70 -14.63
C HIS A 109 9.47 4.65 -13.62
N VAL A 110 8.35 4.02 -13.94
CA VAL A 110 7.86 2.83 -13.26
C VAL A 110 8.12 1.64 -14.17
N HIS A 111 8.62 0.58 -13.56
CA HIS A 111 8.95 -0.66 -14.24
C HIS A 111 7.68 -1.32 -14.85
N MET A 112 7.67 -1.78 -16.12
CA MET A 112 6.43 -2.15 -16.86
C MET A 112 5.55 -3.15 -16.14
N GLY A 113 6.14 -4.24 -15.66
CA GLY A 113 5.34 -5.32 -15.10
C GLY A 113 4.50 -4.89 -13.88
N TRP A 114 4.85 -3.80 -13.18
CA TRP A 114 4.16 -3.38 -11.97
C TRP A 114 2.93 -2.54 -12.31
N SER A 115 3.03 -1.70 -13.34
CA SER A 115 1.89 -0.95 -13.89
C SER A 115 0.90 -1.84 -14.66
N ALA A 116 1.37 -2.94 -15.24
CA ALA A 116 0.53 -3.91 -15.93
C ALA A 116 -0.13 -4.93 -14.98
N ALA A 117 0.41 -5.09 -13.77
CA ALA A 117 -0.10 -6.04 -12.78
C ALA A 117 -1.33 -5.53 -12.01
N ILE A 118 -1.54 -4.22 -11.97
CA ILE A 118 -2.67 -3.59 -11.28
C ILE A 118 -3.51 -2.85 -12.34
N ASP A 119 -4.77 -3.26 -12.51
CA ASP A 119 -5.76 -2.44 -13.21
C ASP A 119 -6.01 -1.18 -12.37
N VAL A 120 -5.43 -0.06 -12.81
CA VAL A 120 -5.43 1.20 -12.09
C VAL A 120 -6.82 1.71 -11.81
N ASN A 121 -7.72 1.64 -12.81
CA ASN A 121 -9.06 2.17 -12.68
C ASN A 121 -9.86 1.31 -11.71
N ASP A 122 -9.76 -0.01 -11.82
CA ASP A 122 -10.44 -0.92 -10.90
C ASP A 122 -9.92 -0.74 -9.45
N PHE A 123 -8.60 -0.72 -9.28
CA PHE A 123 -7.98 -0.52 -7.97
C PHE A 123 -8.39 0.80 -7.31
N VAL A 124 -8.24 1.93 -8.02
CA VAL A 124 -8.54 3.25 -7.44
C VAL A 124 -10.04 3.41 -7.18
N THR A 125 -10.90 2.87 -8.06
CA THR A 125 -12.35 2.85 -7.83
C THR A 125 -12.69 2.11 -6.54
N GLN A 126 -12.14 0.91 -6.35
CA GLN A 126 -12.38 0.10 -5.17
C GLN A 126 -11.78 0.70 -3.90
N LEU A 127 -10.58 1.26 -3.98
CA LEU A 127 -9.95 2.01 -2.90
C LEU A 127 -10.85 3.17 -2.48
N ALA A 128 -11.25 4.01 -3.42
CA ALA A 128 -12.10 5.16 -3.14
C ALA A 128 -13.46 4.76 -2.56
N ALA A 129 -14.05 3.66 -3.04
CA ALA A 129 -15.30 3.12 -2.49
C ALA A 129 -15.12 2.60 -1.06
N GLY A 130 -14.08 1.81 -0.80
CA GLY A 130 -13.77 1.27 0.53
C GLY A 130 -13.47 2.37 1.54
N LEU A 131 -12.63 3.34 1.17
CA LEU A 131 -12.33 4.49 2.02
C LEU A 131 -13.58 5.29 2.37
N ARG A 132 -14.43 5.60 1.39
CA ARG A 132 -15.70 6.29 1.64
C ARG A 132 -16.64 5.49 2.54
N GLN A 133 -16.72 4.18 2.34
CA GLN A 133 -17.56 3.31 3.16
C GLN A 133 -17.10 3.32 4.63
N GLU A 134 -15.78 3.22 4.86
CA GLU A 134 -15.24 3.15 6.20
C GLU A 134 -15.22 4.50 6.92
N GLU A 135 -14.91 5.60 6.23
CA GLU A 135 -14.98 6.96 6.78
C GLU A 135 -16.40 7.37 7.18
N ARG A 136 -17.44 6.82 6.51
CA ARG A 136 -18.85 7.02 6.92
C ARG A 136 -19.20 6.34 8.23
N ARG A 137 -18.48 5.27 8.61
CA ARG A 137 -18.73 4.51 9.84
C ARG A 137 -18.06 5.17 11.03
N ALA A 138 -16.78 5.48 10.87
CA ALA A 138 -16.00 6.25 11.81
C ALA A 138 -14.74 6.75 11.10
N ARG A 139 -14.11 7.78 11.65
CA ARG A 139 -12.85 8.31 11.12
C ARG A 139 -11.78 7.22 11.07
N LEU A 140 -10.97 7.22 10.02
CA LEU A 140 -9.75 6.41 9.95
C LEU A 140 -8.54 7.28 10.31
N ASP A 141 -7.64 6.73 11.13
CA ASP A 141 -6.40 7.39 11.54
C ASP A 141 -5.33 7.32 10.45
N ALA A 142 -5.31 6.21 9.71
CA ALA A 142 -4.37 6.00 8.62
C ALA A 142 -4.94 5.09 7.52
N PHE A 143 -4.33 5.18 6.35
CA PHE A 143 -4.45 4.19 5.28
C PHE A 143 -3.10 3.55 5.08
N LEU A 144 -3.02 2.23 5.14
CA LEU A 144 -1.75 1.52 5.05
C LEU A 144 -1.71 0.65 3.80
N LEU A 145 -0.77 0.94 2.90
CA LEU A 145 -0.40 0.05 1.81
C LEU A 145 0.87 -0.68 2.19
N THR A 146 0.87 -2.01 2.08
CA THR A 146 2.01 -2.83 2.48
C THR A 146 2.20 -4.05 1.59
N GLY A 147 3.41 -4.59 1.61
CA GLY A 147 3.73 -5.88 1.02
C GLY A 147 5.21 -6.20 1.19
N HIS A 148 5.54 -7.49 1.02
CA HIS A 148 6.90 -7.99 1.08
C HIS A 148 7.44 -8.23 -0.34
N SER A 149 8.72 -7.93 -0.59
CA SER A 149 9.38 -8.15 -1.88
C SER A 149 8.59 -7.53 -3.05
N LEU A 150 8.08 -8.34 -3.99
CA LEU A 150 7.20 -7.88 -5.06
C LEU A 150 5.88 -7.28 -4.56
N GLY A 151 5.33 -7.75 -3.45
CA GLY A 151 4.16 -7.10 -2.85
C GLY A 151 4.46 -5.65 -2.46
N GLY A 152 5.67 -5.39 -1.98
CA GLY A 152 6.07 -4.08 -1.50
C GLY A 152 6.15 -3.04 -2.61
N ALA A 153 6.79 -3.35 -3.73
CA ALA A 153 6.83 -2.37 -4.82
C ALA A 153 5.48 -2.26 -5.57
N LEU A 154 4.58 -3.26 -5.49
CA LEU A 154 3.19 -3.13 -5.93
C LEU A 154 2.45 -2.14 -5.02
N ALA A 155 2.68 -2.18 -3.71
CA ALA A 155 2.14 -1.20 -2.76
C ALA A 155 2.62 0.23 -3.08
N GLN A 156 3.91 0.41 -3.43
CA GLN A 156 4.44 1.72 -3.83
C GLN A 156 3.78 2.24 -5.12
N VAL A 157 3.63 1.38 -6.13
CA VAL A 157 2.95 1.74 -7.38
C VAL A 157 1.48 2.06 -7.14
N ALA A 158 0.80 1.26 -6.32
CA ALA A 158 -0.59 1.50 -5.91
C ALA A 158 -0.76 2.84 -5.18
N ALA A 159 0.18 3.21 -4.30
CA ALA A 159 0.19 4.50 -3.62
C ALA A 159 0.27 5.67 -4.62
N MET A 160 1.21 5.59 -5.57
CA MET A 160 1.39 6.61 -6.60
C MET A 160 0.18 6.72 -7.53
N MET A 161 -0.40 5.59 -7.91
CA MET A 161 -1.62 5.54 -8.71
C MET A 161 -2.80 6.17 -7.96
N ALA A 162 -2.96 5.86 -6.68
CA ALA A 162 -4.00 6.44 -5.84
C ALA A 162 -3.87 7.98 -5.81
N TYR A 163 -2.67 8.52 -5.60
CA TYR A 163 -2.44 9.97 -5.63
C TYR A 163 -2.76 10.61 -6.97
N ARG A 164 -2.29 10.01 -8.06
CA ARG A 164 -2.48 10.55 -9.41
C ARG A 164 -3.94 10.58 -9.82
N GLU A 165 -4.66 9.52 -9.50
CA GLU A 165 -6.02 9.31 -9.99
C GLU A 165 -7.08 9.86 -9.02
N ALA A 166 -6.74 10.07 -7.73
CA ALA A 166 -7.65 10.58 -6.71
C ALA A 166 -8.50 11.80 -7.16
N PRO A 167 -7.94 12.83 -7.82
CA PRO A 167 -8.71 13.99 -8.26
C PRO A 167 -9.85 13.64 -9.23
N LYS A 168 -9.74 12.55 -9.99
CA LYS A 168 -10.79 12.11 -10.93
C LYS A 168 -11.99 11.48 -10.23
N TYR A 169 -11.78 10.95 -9.02
CA TYR A 169 -12.81 10.23 -8.26
C TYR A 169 -13.47 11.11 -7.20
N ASN A 170 -12.69 11.94 -6.51
CA ASN A 170 -13.16 12.86 -5.47
C ASN A 170 -12.06 13.88 -5.14
N ALA A 171 -12.38 15.18 -5.18
CA ALA A 171 -11.44 16.25 -4.83
C ALA A 171 -10.82 16.07 -3.43
N ASN A 172 -11.62 15.65 -2.45
CA ASN A 172 -11.17 15.47 -1.07
C ASN A 172 -10.38 14.17 -0.86
N LEU A 173 -10.41 13.23 -1.82
CA LEU A 173 -9.64 11.98 -1.70
C LEU A 173 -8.13 12.26 -1.78
N TYR A 174 -7.72 13.24 -2.57
CA TYR A 174 -6.30 13.60 -2.67
C TYR A 174 -5.75 14.09 -1.32
N ASP A 175 -6.46 15.02 -0.67
CA ASP A 175 -6.05 15.57 0.63
C ASP A 175 -6.07 14.50 1.73
N LEU A 176 -7.13 13.67 1.73
CA LEU A 176 -7.27 12.55 2.65
C LEU A 176 -6.09 11.57 2.52
N LEU A 177 -5.71 11.19 1.29
CA LEU A 177 -4.55 10.35 1.05
C LEU A 177 -3.26 11.06 1.46
N ARG A 178 -3.09 12.34 1.13
CA ARG A 178 -1.89 13.11 1.45
C ARG A 178 -1.62 13.19 2.95
N GLU A 179 -2.67 13.31 3.75
CA GLU A 179 -2.56 13.41 5.21
C GLU A 179 -2.34 12.07 5.90
N ARG A 180 -2.90 10.98 5.37
CA ARG A 180 -3.06 9.72 6.13
C ARG A 180 -2.54 8.46 5.45
N LEU A 181 -2.19 8.51 4.16
CA LEU A 181 -1.65 7.35 3.45
C LEU A 181 -0.21 7.11 3.86
N GLN A 182 0.03 5.90 4.37
CA GLN A 182 1.35 5.35 4.61
C GLN A 182 1.60 4.16 3.69
N CYS A 183 2.78 4.11 3.08
CA CYS A 183 3.24 2.96 2.32
C CYS A 183 4.48 2.39 3.03
N ILE A 184 4.32 1.25 3.70
CA ILE A 184 5.38 0.59 4.48
C ILE A 184 5.64 -0.77 3.83
N THR A 185 6.89 -1.06 3.46
CA THR A 185 7.23 -2.28 2.71
C THR A 185 8.43 -2.98 3.31
N GLY A 186 8.43 -4.32 3.32
CA GLY A 186 9.57 -5.13 3.76
C GLY A 186 10.32 -5.75 2.58
N GLY A 187 11.64 -5.63 2.54
CA GLY A 187 12.49 -6.33 1.55
C GLY A 187 12.16 -6.03 0.08
N SER A 188 11.57 -4.87 -0.22
CA SER A 188 11.14 -4.49 -1.56
C SER A 188 12.27 -3.79 -2.32
N ALA A 189 12.39 -4.08 -3.63
CA ALA A 189 13.21 -3.24 -4.51
C ALA A 189 12.48 -1.90 -4.72
N PRO A 190 13.19 -0.76 -4.89
CA PRO A 190 12.55 0.51 -5.24
C PRO A 190 11.76 0.35 -6.53
N ALA A 191 10.45 0.65 -6.50
CA ALA A 191 9.60 0.59 -7.70
C ALA A 191 9.87 1.73 -8.69
N LEU A 192 10.52 2.78 -8.19
CA LEU A 192 10.77 4.05 -8.87
C LEU A 192 12.26 4.23 -9.08
N CYS A 193 12.63 4.65 -10.28
CA CYS A 193 13.97 5.15 -10.57
C CYS A 193 13.86 6.54 -11.18
N ALA A 194 14.66 7.48 -10.66
CA ALA A 194 14.81 8.80 -11.26
C ALA A 194 15.54 8.68 -12.60
N ARG A 195 15.18 9.53 -13.57
CA ARG A 195 15.79 9.52 -14.90
C ARG A 195 17.31 9.75 -14.77
N PRO A 196 18.17 8.86 -15.29
CA PRO A 196 19.60 9.15 -15.40
C PRO A 196 19.77 10.40 -16.26
N GLY A 197 20.26 11.49 -15.67
CA GLY A 197 20.47 12.78 -16.35
C GLY A 197 19.57 13.94 -15.90
N SER A 198 18.63 13.74 -14.96
CA SER A 198 17.95 14.87 -14.31
C SER A 198 18.87 15.50 -13.25
N ARG A 199 19.78 16.38 -13.69
CA ARG A 199 20.50 17.27 -12.77
C ARG A 199 19.48 18.15 -12.04
N ALA A 200 19.48 18.07 -10.71
CA ALA A 200 18.89 19.08 -9.86
C ALA A 200 19.49 20.46 -10.21
N GLY A 201 18.60 21.43 -10.43
CA GLY A 201 18.83 22.88 -10.49
C GLY A 201 20.24 23.37 -10.83
N GLN A 202 20.48 23.68 -12.10
CA GLN A 202 21.31 24.85 -12.40
C GLN A 202 20.41 26.08 -12.31
N SER A 203 20.51 26.77 -11.18
CA SER A 203 20.16 28.19 -11.08
C SER A 203 20.89 28.94 -12.19
N LYS A 204 20.16 29.44 -13.18
CA LYS A 204 20.65 30.50 -14.06
C LYS A 204 20.24 31.83 -13.44
N THR A 205 21.10 32.37 -12.59
CA THR A 205 21.22 33.82 -12.44
C THR A 205 22.08 34.34 -13.57
N ARG A 206 21.48 35.12 -14.47
CA ARG A 206 22.08 36.28 -15.14
C ARG A 206 20.95 37.19 -15.62
#